data_AF-A0A0D2DXY3-F1
#
_entry.id   AF-A0A0D2DXY3-F1
#
_cell.length_a   1.000
_cell.length_b   1.000
_cell.length_c   1.000
_cell.angle_alpha   90.00
_cell.angle_beta   90.00
_cell.angle_gamma   90.00
#
_symmetry.space_group_name_H-M   'P 1'
#
loop_
_entity.id
_entity.type
_entity.pdbx_description
1 polymer ?
#
loop_
_entity_poly.entity_id
_entity_poly.type
_entity_poly.pdbx_seq_one_letter_code
_entity_poly.pdbx_strand_id
1 'polypeptide(L)'
;MASNVGAERLPPPSQSKMAISPIAWTIADIRRQGSAKIDAKWAEYINSGSMDSISTQANEEAYNAYRIVPRILRNVAEVDASTTIFGQKVSMPFGFSPAAMHCLAHPEGEVATSRAAAKANIAMGLSHWATRSMEDVRKASAEVGGTNPYGIQSSGASTRSGMQTLFKKASELGYRAVIMTVDAPTLGRRLAEYRNGINLPPGMKFPNIVDEKSGESPASFVGLPRDASTTWDKLLPWLSDPDVVPEGMEIWLKGVYAPEDVYMAATYPRVKGVIISNHGGRQLDGCPATLEALPDCAEAARNINSTRSPENKLMLGIDGGIRRGTDIFKAVALGADMCFAGRIPIWGLGYAGEAGVSRAIQLLREEFEMAMRLAGVTKLSQINKHCLAVLTTGRPGIMSRL
;
A
#
# COMPACT_ATOMS: atom_id res chain seq x y z
N MET A 1 -4.45 18.17 -48.35
CA MET A 1 -4.35 18.89 -47.07
C MET A 1 -4.64 17.90 -45.96
N ALA A 2 -3.62 17.49 -45.21
CA ALA A 2 -3.78 16.66 -44.02
C ALA A 2 -2.99 17.35 -42.90
N SER A 3 -3.71 17.81 -41.89
CA SER A 3 -3.21 18.60 -40.77
C SER A 3 -2.31 17.75 -39.87
N ASN A 4 -1.05 18.14 -39.82
CA ASN A 4 -0.01 17.57 -38.97
C ASN A 4 -0.21 18.16 -37.55
N VAL A 5 -1.00 17.47 -36.71
CA VAL A 5 -1.13 17.85 -35.30
C VAL A 5 0.07 17.24 -34.57
N GLY A 6 1.07 18.08 -34.30
CA GLY A 6 2.31 17.69 -33.65
C GLY A 6 2.07 17.12 -32.26
N ALA A 7 2.66 15.95 -31.99
CA ALA A 7 2.81 15.45 -30.64
C ALA A 7 3.72 16.40 -29.87
N GLU A 8 3.15 17.17 -28.92
CA GLU A 8 3.94 17.94 -27.97
C GLU A 8 4.82 16.99 -27.15
N ARG A 9 6.14 17.10 -27.34
CA ARG A 9 7.11 16.48 -26.45
C ARG A 9 6.94 17.11 -25.07
N LEU A 10 6.88 16.28 -24.03
CA LEU A 10 6.94 16.74 -22.64
C LEU A 10 8.16 17.67 -22.48
N PRO A 11 7.98 18.92 -22.04
CA PRO A 11 9.10 19.81 -21.82
C PRO A 11 9.99 19.25 -20.70
N PRO A 12 11.32 19.42 -20.76
CA PRO A 12 12.19 19.10 -19.64
C PRO A 12 11.72 19.90 -18.41
N PRO A 13 11.82 19.33 -17.19
CA PRO A 13 11.34 20.00 -15.99
C PRO A 13 12.03 21.37 -15.84
N SER A 14 11.21 22.42 -15.72
CA SER A 14 11.70 23.80 -15.59
C SER A 14 12.54 23.93 -14.32
N GLN A 15 13.81 24.30 -14.47
CA GLN A 15 14.67 24.66 -13.35
C GLN A 15 14.27 26.06 -12.85
N SER A 16 13.26 26.14 -11.99
CA SER A 16 13.02 27.36 -11.21
C SER A 16 14.02 27.40 -10.03
N LYS A 17 14.74 28.53 -9.93
CA LYS A 17 15.70 28.82 -8.88
C LYS A 17 14.97 29.02 -7.54
N MET A 18 14.78 27.95 -6.78
CA MET A 18 14.62 27.99 -5.32
C MET A 18 15.75 27.18 -4.72
N ALA A 19 16.40 27.68 -3.66
CA ALA A 19 17.57 27.06 -3.02
C ALA A 19 17.35 25.54 -2.81
N ILE A 20 18.03 24.74 -3.64
CA ILE A 20 17.74 23.31 -3.78
C ILE A 20 18.48 22.55 -2.68
N SER A 21 17.79 22.20 -1.59
CA SER A 21 18.07 20.93 -0.91
C SER A 21 18.13 19.85 -1.99
N PRO A 22 19.21 19.04 -2.12
CA PRO A 22 19.46 18.26 -3.33
C PRO A 22 18.24 17.43 -3.73
N ILE A 23 17.71 17.69 -4.94
CA ILE A 23 16.54 16.99 -5.47
C ILE A 23 16.74 15.49 -5.32
N ALA A 24 15.82 14.82 -4.62
CA ALA A 24 15.82 13.37 -4.55
C ALA A 24 15.45 12.77 -5.92
N TRP A 25 16.29 11.84 -6.40
CA TRP A 25 16.14 11.17 -7.69
C TRP A 25 15.59 9.75 -7.56
N THR A 26 15.55 9.21 -6.34
CA THR A 26 15.11 7.85 -6.07
C THR A 26 14.36 7.79 -4.74
N ILE A 27 13.54 6.75 -4.54
CA ILE A 27 12.93 6.47 -3.23
C ILE A 27 14.00 6.22 -2.16
N ALA A 28 15.17 5.68 -2.53
CA ALA A 28 16.29 5.49 -1.61
C ALA A 28 16.87 6.84 -1.12
N ASP A 29 16.94 7.86 -1.98
CA ASP A 29 17.32 9.20 -1.58
C ASP A 29 16.30 9.82 -0.63
N ILE A 30 15.00 9.68 -0.94
CA ILE A 30 13.92 10.15 -0.05
C ILE A 30 13.98 9.43 1.30
N ARG A 31 14.19 8.11 1.32
CA ARG A 31 14.39 7.34 2.56
C ARG A 31 15.57 7.87 3.36
N ARG A 32 16.74 8.03 2.73
CA ARG A 32 17.97 8.48 3.41
C ARG A 32 17.82 9.89 3.97
N GLN A 33 17.44 10.83 3.11
CA GLN A 33 17.36 12.25 3.46
C GLN A 33 16.17 12.55 4.39
N GLY A 34 15.04 11.88 4.18
CA GLY A 34 13.87 12.00 5.05
C GLY A 34 14.09 11.38 6.42
N SER A 35 14.65 10.16 6.49
CA SER A 35 14.97 9.54 7.80
C SER A 35 15.96 10.37 8.61
N ALA A 36 16.92 11.05 7.96
CA ALA A 36 17.89 11.92 8.64
C ALA A 36 17.27 13.18 9.26
N LYS A 37 16.06 13.57 8.87
CA LYS A 37 15.32 14.73 9.40
C LYS A 37 14.29 14.35 10.47
N ILE A 38 14.03 13.06 10.63
CA ILE A 38 13.12 12.52 11.65
C ILE A 38 13.95 12.26 12.91
N ASP A 39 13.36 12.45 14.08
CA ASP A 39 13.99 12.05 15.35
C ASP A 39 14.45 10.58 15.26
N ALA A 40 15.68 10.31 15.68
CA ALA A 40 16.34 9.04 15.45
C ALA A 40 15.52 7.84 15.94
N LYS A 41 14.80 7.98 17.07
CA LYS A 41 13.99 6.88 17.61
C LYS A 41 12.78 6.56 16.73
N TRP A 42 12.17 7.59 16.13
CA TRP A 42 11.04 7.43 15.22
C TRP A 42 11.50 6.93 13.86
N ALA A 43 12.65 7.41 13.38
CA ALA A 43 13.29 6.87 12.18
C ALA A 43 13.58 5.37 12.34
N GLU A 44 14.07 4.93 13.51
CA GLU A 44 14.28 3.51 13.81
C GLU A 44 12.96 2.73 13.82
N TYR A 45 11.92 3.23 14.50
CA TYR A 45 10.58 2.64 14.48
C TYR A 45 10.02 2.44 13.06
N ILE A 46 10.17 3.45 12.19
CA ILE A 46 9.67 3.42 10.80
C ILE A 46 10.47 2.41 9.97
N ASN A 47 11.80 2.40 10.13
CA ASN A 47 12.69 1.65 9.25
C ASN A 47 12.85 0.17 9.66
N SER A 48 12.64 -0.18 10.93
CA SER A 48 12.86 -1.55 11.42
C SER A 48 11.73 -2.53 11.09
N GLY A 49 12.08 -3.81 11.11
CA GLY A 49 11.16 -4.95 11.10
C GLY A 49 10.93 -5.55 12.48
N SER A 50 10.35 -6.75 12.50
CA SER A 50 10.32 -7.63 13.66
C SER A 50 11.68 -8.34 13.80
N MET A 51 12.08 -8.66 15.02
CA MET A 51 13.32 -9.37 15.35
C MET A 51 14.54 -8.84 14.58
N ASP A 52 15.14 -9.67 13.72
CA ASP A 52 16.37 -9.40 13.00
C ASP A 52 16.10 -8.71 11.64
N SER A 53 14.84 -8.39 11.36
CA SER A 53 14.37 -7.72 10.13
C SER A 53 14.66 -8.52 8.85
N ILE A 54 14.79 -9.85 8.96
CA ILE A 54 15.04 -10.77 7.84
C ILE A 54 13.95 -10.60 6.78
N SER A 55 12.67 -10.70 7.16
CA SER A 55 11.56 -10.56 6.20
C SER A 55 11.41 -9.14 5.67
N THR A 56 11.85 -8.12 6.43
CA THR A 56 11.87 -6.73 5.94
C THR A 56 12.88 -6.57 4.81
N GLN A 57 14.07 -7.15 4.96
CA GLN A 57 15.10 -7.16 3.93
C GLN A 57 14.70 -8.01 2.72
N ALA A 58 14.25 -9.25 2.96
CA ALA A 58 13.81 -10.17 1.91
C ALA A 58 12.73 -9.56 1.01
N ASN A 59 11.78 -8.83 1.59
CA ASN A 59 10.76 -8.10 0.83
C ASN A 59 11.36 -7.15 -0.23
N GLU A 60 12.42 -6.41 0.09
CA GLU A 60 13.08 -5.51 -0.87
C GLU A 60 13.92 -6.31 -1.89
N GLU A 61 14.59 -7.37 -1.45
CA GLU A 61 15.50 -8.17 -2.27
C GLU A 61 14.80 -9.05 -3.30
N ALA A 62 13.63 -9.61 -2.98
CA ALA A 62 12.92 -10.55 -3.85
C ALA A 62 12.59 -9.99 -5.24
N TYR A 63 12.35 -8.69 -5.36
CA TYR A 63 12.15 -8.03 -6.66
C TYR A 63 13.38 -8.15 -7.57
N ASN A 64 14.58 -8.29 -7.01
CA ASN A 64 15.82 -8.47 -7.77
C ASN A 64 16.01 -9.89 -8.30
N ALA A 65 15.16 -10.86 -7.98
CA ALA A 65 15.18 -12.17 -8.62
C ALA A 65 14.53 -12.15 -10.03
N TYR A 66 13.64 -11.18 -10.28
CA TYR A 66 12.89 -11.05 -11.52
C TYR A 66 13.53 -10.01 -12.46
N ARG A 67 13.67 -10.36 -13.74
CA ARG A 67 14.14 -9.48 -14.82
C ARG A 67 13.01 -9.20 -15.79
N ILE A 68 12.82 -7.94 -16.17
CA ILE A 68 11.87 -7.56 -17.22
C ILE A 68 12.51 -7.89 -18.57
N VAL A 69 11.77 -8.56 -19.45
CA VAL A 69 12.19 -8.96 -20.80
C VAL A 69 11.61 -7.98 -21.82
N PRO A 70 12.42 -7.07 -22.40
CA PRO A 70 11.94 -6.08 -23.35
C PRO A 70 11.38 -6.68 -24.65
N ARG A 71 10.35 -6.05 -25.20
CA ARG A 71 9.85 -6.30 -26.55
C ARG A 71 10.05 -5.07 -27.41
N ILE A 72 11.06 -5.10 -28.28
CA ILE A 72 11.49 -3.97 -29.11
C ILE A 72 10.55 -3.71 -30.29
N LEU A 73 10.70 -2.53 -30.91
CA LEU A 73 9.96 -2.08 -32.10
C LEU A 73 8.42 -2.13 -31.95
N ARG A 74 7.92 -1.87 -30.74
CA ARG A 74 6.50 -1.69 -30.46
C ARG A 74 6.18 -0.21 -30.32
N ASN A 75 5.02 0.21 -30.81
CA ASN A 75 4.54 1.57 -30.60
C ASN A 75 4.18 1.78 -29.13
N VAL A 76 4.99 2.58 -28.44
CA VAL A 76 4.84 2.95 -27.02
C VAL A 76 4.83 4.47 -26.82
N ALA A 77 4.44 5.22 -27.86
CA ALA A 77 4.32 6.67 -27.78
C ALA A 77 3.35 7.07 -26.65
N GLU A 78 2.24 6.35 -26.54
CA GLU A 78 1.22 6.54 -25.51
C GLU A 78 1.12 5.28 -24.62
N VAL A 79 1.06 5.51 -23.31
CA VAL A 79 0.90 4.47 -22.29
C VAL A 79 -0.24 4.87 -21.37
N ASP A 80 -1.13 3.92 -21.12
CA ASP A 80 -2.20 4.04 -20.13
C ASP A 80 -1.90 3.11 -18.94
N ALA A 81 -1.47 3.70 -17.84
CA ALA A 81 -1.22 3.03 -16.58
C ALA A 81 -2.48 2.93 -15.70
N SER A 82 -3.60 3.55 -16.08
CA SER A 82 -4.77 3.66 -15.21
C SER A 82 -5.45 2.32 -14.92
N THR A 83 -6.09 2.22 -13.77
CA THR A 83 -6.87 1.05 -13.32
C THR A 83 -7.96 1.46 -12.34
N THR A 84 -8.61 0.51 -11.70
CA THR A 84 -9.63 0.72 -10.67
C THR A 84 -9.17 0.14 -9.34
N ILE A 85 -9.26 0.93 -8.26
CA ILE A 85 -9.03 0.50 -6.88
C ILE A 85 -10.21 0.98 -6.03
N PHE A 86 -10.76 0.13 -5.18
CA PHE A 86 -11.96 0.40 -4.35
C PHE A 86 -13.11 1.03 -5.16
N GLY A 87 -13.40 0.44 -6.33
CA GLY A 87 -14.46 0.89 -7.24
C GLY A 87 -14.20 2.22 -7.98
N GLN A 88 -13.06 2.88 -7.81
CA GLN A 88 -12.78 4.17 -8.46
C GLN A 88 -11.54 4.13 -9.35
N LYS A 89 -11.59 4.90 -10.45
CA LYS A 89 -10.47 5.01 -11.39
C LYS A 89 -9.30 5.74 -10.76
N VAL A 90 -8.15 5.08 -10.74
CA VAL A 90 -6.86 5.61 -10.31
C VAL A 90 -5.90 5.71 -11.49
N SER A 91 -4.88 6.55 -11.33
CA SER A 91 -3.93 6.92 -12.38
C SER A 91 -2.79 5.92 -12.62
N MET A 92 -2.58 4.97 -11.71
CA MET A 92 -1.64 3.84 -11.83
C MET A 92 -2.04 2.71 -10.85
N PRO A 93 -1.58 1.46 -10.99
CA PRO A 93 -1.95 0.35 -10.10
C PRO A 93 -1.21 0.43 -8.76
N PHE A 94 -1.29 1.56 -8.08
CA PHE A 94 -0.58 1.88 -6.85
C PHE A 94 -1.42 2.70 -5.88
N GLY A 95 -1.21 2.48 -4.59
CA GLY A 95 -1.71 3.32 -3.51
C GLY A 95 -0.81 3.29 -2.28
N PHE A 96 -1.18 4.05 -1.25
CA PHE A 96 -0.53 3.95 0.06
C PHE A 96 -1.19 2.88 0.92
N SER A 97 -0.36 1.98 1.47
CA SER A 97 -0.80 0.99 2.45
C SER A 97 -1.06 1.71 3.78
N PRO A 98 -2.03 1.27 4.61
CA PRO A 98 -2.23 1.83 5.94
C PRO A 98 -0.95 1.79 6.75
N ALA A 99 -0.49 2.96 7.18
CA ALA A 99 0.62 3.12 8.11
C ALA A 99 0.22 4.08 9.23
N ALA A 100 0.69 3.80 10.44
CA ALA A 100 0.34 4.54 11.63
C ALA A 100 1.26 5.76 11.84
N MET A 101 0.75 6.77 12.54
CA MET A 101 1.54 7.84 13.15
C MET A 101 2.41 8.66 12.18
N HIS A 102 1.85 9.14 11.07
CA HIS A 102 2.62 9.95 10.12
C HIS A 102 3.13 11.26 10.74
N CYS A 103 2.47 11.78 11.78
CA CYS A 103 2.90 12.99 12.48
C CYS A 103 4.24 12.86 13.21
N LEU A 104 4.77 11.64 13.39
CA LEU A 104 6.13 11.42 13.90
C LEU A 104 7.20 11.86 12.89
N ALA A 105 6.87 11.88 11.59
CA ALA A 105 7.78 12.31 10.54
C ALA A 105 7.60 13.77 10.13
N HIS A 106 6.38 14.30 10.20
CA HIS A 106 6.08 15.69 9.84
C HIS A 106 4.76 16.15 10.48
N PRO A 107 4.63 17.38 11.00
CA PRO A 107 3.44 17.83 11.74
C PRO A 107 2.11 17.67 10.97
N GLU A 108 2.11 17.81 9.65
CA GLU A 108 0.91 17.61 8.83
C GLU A 108 0.50 16.15 8.63
N GLY A 109 1.42 15.20 8.82
CA GLY A 109 1.16 13.76 8.80
C GLY A 109 0.28 13.26 7.66
N GLU A 110 -0.81 12.57 8.01
CA GLU A 110 -1.72 11.94 7.08
C GLU A 110 -2.50 12.96 6.22
N VAL A 111 -2.68 14.20 6.67
CA VAL A 111 -3.33 15.28 5.89
C VAL A 111 -2.48 15.68 4.69
N ALA A 112 -1.16 15.88 4.90
CA ALA A 112 -0.23 16.12 3.78
C ALA A 112 -0.13 14.89 2.86
N THR A 113 -0.15 13.69 3.42
CA THR A 113 -0.15 12.45 2.63
C THR A 113 -1.41 12.36 1.74
N SER A 114 -2.57 12.70 2.29
CA SER A 114 -3.86 12.72 1.60
C SER A 114 -3.86 13.70 0.43
N ARG A 115 -3.41 14.94 0.64
CA ARG A 115 -3.31 15.95 -0.43
C ARG A 115 -2.41 15.49 -1.58
N ALA A 116 -1.26 14.87 -1.26
CA ALA A 116 -0.36 14.32 -2.28
C ALA A 116 -0.99 13.13 -3.04
N ALA A 117 -1.66 12.20 -2.34
CA ALA A 117 -2.34 11.06 -2.96
C ALA A 117 -3.49 11.52 -3.88
N ALA A 118 -4.27 12.51 -3.43
CA ALA A 118 -5.37 13.12 -4.16
C ALA A 118 -4.91 13.81 -5.44
N LYS A 119 -3.89 14.67 -5.37
CA LYS A 119 -3.30 15.33 -6.55
C LYS A 119 -2.79 14.34 -7.61
N ALA A 120 -2.24 13.20 -7.15
CA ALA A 120 -1.75 12.17 -8.04
C ALA A 120 -2.82 11.15 -8.48
N ASN A 121 -4.05 11.26 -7.96
CA ASN A 121 -5.14 10.30 -8.13
C ASN A 121 -4.74 8.83 -7.86
N ILE A 122 -4.10 8.57 -6.72
CA ILE A 122 -3.77 7.21 -6.25
C ILE A 122 -4.58 6.84 -5.00
N ALA A 123 -4.82 5.55 -4.78
CA ALA A 123 -5.57 5.10 -3.61
C ALA A 123 -4.80 5.37 -2.30
N MET A 124 -5.52 5.57 -1.19
CA MET A 124 -4.92 5.69 0.15
C MET A 124 -5.66 4.84 1.17
N GLY A 125 -4.94 3.89 1.78
CA GLY A 125 -5.35 3.24 3.02
C GLY A 125 -4.97 4.10 4.22
N LEU A 126 -5.96 4.49 5.04
CA LEU A 126 -5.74 5.17 6.31
C LEU A 126 -5.73 4.16 7.45
N SER A 127 -4.74 4.20 8.33
CA SER A 127 -4.75 3.39 9.56
C SER A 127 -5.70 3.99 10.61
N HIS A 128 -6.42 3.17 11.38
CA HIS A 128 -7.07 3.70 12.58
C HIS A 128 -6.06 4.23 13.62
N TRP A 129 -4.79 3.81 13.55
CA TRP A 129 -3.69 4.32 14.38
C TRP A 129 -3.05 5.58 13.76
N ALA A 130 -3.73 6.24 12.82
CA ALA A 130 -3.31 7.52 12.29
C ALA A 130 -3.32 8.59 13.37
N THR A 131 -2.47 9.60 13.18
CA THR A 131 -2.34 10.78 14.06
C THR A 131 -3.17 11.98 13.60
N ARG A 132 -3.96 11.79 12.54
CA ARG A 132 -4.98 12.72 12.04
C ARG A 132 -6.30 11.98 11.86
N SER A 133 -7.40 12.72 12.02
CA SER A 133 -8.74 12.13 11.92
C SER A 133 -9.05 11.74 10.47
N MET A 134 -9.93 10.76 10.31
CA MET A 134 -10.42 10.35 8.99
C MET A 134 -11.16 11.50 8.28
N GLU A 135 -11.78 12.41 9.02
CA GLU A 135 -12.40 13.64 8.53
C GLU A 135 -11.38 14.61 7.97
N ASP A 136 -10.31 14.92 8.72
CA ASP A 136 -9.27 15.85 8.27
C ASP A 136 -8.59 15.29 7.02
N VAL A 137 -8.34 13.98 6.98
CA VAL A 137 -7.79 13.28 5.82
C VAL A 137 -8.68 13.44 4.60
N ARG A 138 -10.00 13.22 4.71
CA ARG A 138 -10.95 13.38 3.59
C ARG A 138 -11.12 14.84 3.20
N LYS A 139 -11.17 15.75 4.16
CA LYS A 139 -11.24 17.20 3.93
C LYS A 139 -10.04 17.67 3.10
N ALA A 140 -8.83 17.25 3.47
CA ALA A 140 -7.62 17.61 2.75
C ALA A 140 -7.66 17.14 1.27
N SER A 141 -8.18 15.94 1.03
CA SER A 141 -8.42 15.44 -0.33
C SER A 141 -9.39 16.33 -1.10
N ALA A 142 -10.50 16.74 -0.47
CA ALA A 142 -11.53 17.56 -1.10
C ALA A 142 -11.02 18.98 -1.42
N GLU A 143 -10.20 19.57 -0.55
CA GLU A 143 -9.59 20.90 -0.73
C GLU A 143 -8.74 21.00 -2.01
N VAL A 144 -8.20 19.88 -2.48
CA VAL A 144 -7.41 19.81 -3.72
C VAL A 144 -8.17 19.17 -4.90
N GLY A 145 -9.49 19.02 -4.77
CA GLY A 145 -10.36 18.45 -5.82
C GLY A 145 -10.17 16.94 -6.05
N GLY A 146 -9.64 16.22 -5.06
CA GLY A 146 -9.32 14.80 -5.19
C GLY A 146 -10.55 13.90 -5.29
N THR A 147 -10.55 13.03 -6.31
CA THR A 147 -11.54 11.96 -6.52
C THR A 147 -10.99 10.58 -6.22
N ASN A 148 -9.80 10.49 -5.61
CA ASN A 148 -9.12 9.24 -5.37
C ASN A 148 -9.83 8.42 -4.27
N PRO A 149 -9.77 7.08 -4.36
CA PRO A 149 -10.42 6.20 -3.40
C PRO A 149 -9.64 6.07 -2.09
N TYR A 150 -10.38 5.92 -0.98
CA TYR A 150 -9.83 5.70 0.35
C TYR A 150 -10.33 4.39 0.95
N GLY A 151 -9.44 3.67 1.62
CA GLY A 151 -9.78 2.56 2.50
C GLY A 151 -9.48 2.90 3.96
N ILE A 152 -10.33 2.47 4.90
CA ILE A 152 -10.05 2.58 6.34
C ILE A 152 -9.58 1.24 6.87
N GLN A 153 -8.45 1.21 7.59
CA GLN A 153 -7.89 -0.01 8.13
C GLN A 153 -8.25 -0.20 9.59
N SER A 154 -8.55 -1.46 9.94
CA SER A 154 -8.67 -1.91 11.31
C SER A 154 -8.03 -3.29 11.53
N SER A 155 -7.98 -3.73 12.79
CA SER A 155 -7.37 -5.00 13.20
C SER A 155 -8.00 -5.52 14.50
N GLY A 156 -7.61 -6.72 14.94
CA GLY A 156 -8.00 -7.28 16.24
C GLY A 156 -7.53 -6.50 17.46
N ALA A 157 -6.80 -5.38 17.30
CA ALA A 157 -6.48 -4.43 18.37
C ALA A 157 -7.60 -3.42 18.68
N SER A 158 -8.80 -3.63 18.12
CA SER A 158 -10.00 -2.85 18.39
C SER A 158 -11.14 -3.78 18.76
N THR A 159 -12.06 -3.29 19.59
CA THR A 159 -13.30 -4.02 19.89
C THR A 159 -14.18 -4.10 18.64
N ARG A 160 -15.07 -5.11 18.59
CA ARG A 160 -16.04 -5.25 17.49
C ARG A 160 -16.96 -4.02 17.39
N SER A 161 -17.42 -3.49 18.53
CA SER A 161 -18.22 -2.25 18.58
C SER A 161 -17.45 -1.03 18.04
N GLY A 162 -16.20 -0.85 18.47
CA GLY A 162 -15.35 0.24 18.01
C GLY A 162 -15.08 0.17 16.50
N MET A 163 -14.86 -1.04 15.97
CA MET A 163 -14.71 -1.25 14.52
C MET A 163 -15.99 -0.93 13.75
N GLN A 164 -17.15 -1.36 14.23
CA GLN A 164 -18.43 -1.06 13.59
C GLN A 164 -18.68 0.46 13.55
N THR A 165 -18.44 1.17 14.65
CA THR A 165 -18.53 2.63 14.72
C THR A 165 -17.57 3.31 13.73
N LEU A 166 -16.32 2.83 13.68
CA LEU A 166 -15.30 3.32 12.74
C LEU A 166 -15.75 3.14 11.28
N PHE A 167 -16.30 1.98 10.92
CA PHE A 167 -16.71 1.66 9.54
C PHE A 167 -17.92 2.46 9.10
N LYS A 168 -18.94 2.61 9.96
CA LYS A 168 -20.10 3.46 9.68
C LYS A 168 -19.69 4.89 9.39
N LYS A 169 -18.87 5.48 10.27
CA LYS A 169 -18.34 6.84 10.11
C LYS A 169 -17.49 7.00 8.85
N ALA A 170 -16.64 6.01 8.56
CA ALA A 170 -15.84 6.01 7.33
C ALA A 170 -16.73 5.99 6.07
N SER A 171 -17.82 5.20 6.06
CA SER A 171 -18.78 5.19 4.96
C SER A 171 -19.42 6.57 4.74
N GLU A 172 -19.85 7.25 5.81
CA GLU A 172 -20.44 8.60 5.76
C GLU A 172 -19.47 9.64 5.19
N LEU A 173 -18.17 9.48 5.44
CA LEU A 173 -17.10 10.34 4.92
C LEU A 173 -16.63 9.95 3.51
N GLY A 174 -17.25 8.95 2.90
CA GLY A 174 -16.98 8.50 1.54
C GLY A 174 -15.74 7.63 1.38
N TYR A 175 -15.26 6.99 2.45
CA TYR A 175 -14.34 5.86 2.31
C TYR A 175 -15.05 4.71 1.59
N ARG A 176 -14.33 3.99 0.72
CA ARG A 176 -14.88 2.98 -0.19
C ARG A 176 -14.52 1.55 0.20
N ALA A 177 -13.60 1.36 1.12
CA ALA A 177 -13.17 0.03 1.54
C ALA A 177 -12.85 -0.03 3.03
N VAL A 178 -13.13 -1.19 3.63
CA VAL A 178 -12.54 -1.64 4.89
C VAL A 178 -11.36 -2.52 4.56
N ILE A 179 -10.18 -2.18 5.10
CA ILE A 179 -8.96 -2.99 5.01
C ILE A 179 -8.79 -3.69 6.36
N MET A 180 -9.32 -4.89 6.49
CA MET A 180 -9.22 -5.68 7.71
C MET A 180 -7.86 -6.39 7.79
N THR A 181 -7.05 -6.03 8.78
CA THR A 181 -5.75 -6.67 9.04
C THR A 181 -5.93 -7.99 9.78
N VAL A 182 -5.42 -9.08 9.20
CA VAL A 182 -5.54 -10.45 9.73
C VAL A 182 -4.19 -11.10 10.09
N ASP A 183 -3.06 -10.45 9.85
CA ASP A 183 -1.70 -10.93 10.16
C ASP A 183 -1.17 -10.48 11.53
N ALA A 184 -2.05 -9.95 12.39
CA ALA A 184 -1.67 -9.38 13.68
C ALA A 184 -2.48 -9.88 14.89
N PRO A 185 -2.67 -11.21 15.06
CA PRO A 185 -3.29 -11.76 16.27
C PRO A 185 -2.43 -11.47 17.51
N THR A 186 -1.11 -11.38 17.33
CA THR A 186 -0.15 -10.84 18.31
C THR A 186 0.69 -9.75 17.66
N LEU A 187 1.34 -8.91 18.48
CA LEU A 187 2.25 -7.88 17.98
C LEU A 187 3.63 -8.49 17.74
N GLY A 188 4.20 -8.28 16.55
CA GLY A 188 5.58 -8.65 16.26
C GLY A 188 6.56 -7.95 17.21
N ARG A 189 7.66 -8.64 17.53
CA ARG A 189 8.66 -8.12 18.47
C ARG A 189 9.64 -7.20 17.74
N ARG A 190 9.37 -5.90 17.77
CA ARG A 190 10.16 -4.88 17.08
C ARG A 190 11.18 -4.27 18.03
N LEU A 191 12.45 -4.68 17.92
CA LEU A 191 13.48 -4.38 18.93
C LEU A 191 13.70 -2.89 19.20
N ALA A 192 13.52 -2.03 18.18
CA ALA A 192 13.57 -0.58 18.32
C ALA A 192 12.58 -0.05 19.37
N GLU A 193 11.38 -0.63 19.43
CA GLU A 193 10.32 -0.20 20.35
C GLU A 193 10.63 -0.60 21.79
N TYR A 194 11.27 -1.74 21.98
CA TYR A 194 11.71 -2.21 23.30
C TYR A 194 12.88 -1.38 23.85
N ARG A 195 13.75 -0.89 22.97
CA ARG A 195 14.92 -0.07 23.35
C ARG A 195 14.53 1.39 23.61
N ASN A 196 13.65 1.94 22.78
CA ASN A 196 13.40 3.38 22.74
C ASN A 196 12.03 3.80 23.29
N GLY A 197 11.11 2.84 23.50
CA GLY A 197 9.71 3.11 23.78
C GLY A 197 8.94 3.62 22.55
N ILE A 198 7.60 3.52 22.57
CA ILE A 198 6.76 3.90 21.44
C ILE A 198 5.50 4.69 21.80
N ASN A 199 5.48 5.29 23.00
CA ASN A 199 4.38 6.17 23.40
C ASN A 199 4.37 7.44 22.57
N LEU A 200 3.18 7.90 22.20
CA LEU A 200 3.05 9.14 21.43
C LEU A 200 3.70 10.34 22.17
N PRO A 201 4.32 11.29 21.45
CA PRO A 201 4.74 12.56 22.04
C PRO A 201 3.57 13.31 22.71
N PRO A 202 3.82 14.12 23.74
CA PRO A 202 2.80 14.98 24.33
C PRO A 202 2.06 15.82 23.28
N GLY A 203 0.73 15.89 23.40
CA GLY A 203 -0.13 16.62 22.45
C GLY A 203 -0.51 15.84 21.19
N MET A 204 0.07 14.66 20.96
CA MET A 204 -0.32 13.76 19.87
C MET A 204 -1.30 12.69 20.39
N LYS A 205 -2.28 12.32 19.56
CA LYS A 205 -3.32 11.33 19.91
C LYS A 205 -3.67 10.47 18.70
N PHE A 206 -4.46 9.41 18.94
CA PHE A 206 -5.08 8.58 17.89
C PHE A 206 -6.55 8.98 17.71
N PRO A 207 -6.87 10.03 16.93
CA PRO A 207 -8.23 10.59 16.86
C PRO A 207 -9.30 9.64 16.29
N ASN A 208 -8.91 8.54 15.64
CA ASN A 208 -9.84 7.57 15.08
C ASN A 208 -10.17 6.43 16.04
N ILE A 209 -9.56 6.41 17.23
CA ILE A 209 -9.78 5.40 18.26
C ILE A 209 -10.20 6.12 19.53
N VAL A 210 -11.40 5.80 19.99
CA VAL A 210 -11.95 6.28 21.24
C VAL A 210 -12.37 5.05 22.03
N ASP A 211 -11.85 4.92 23.24
CA ASP A 211 -12.31 3.89 24.15
C ASP A 211 -13.71 4.26 24.65
N GLU A 212 -14.68 3.37 24.45
CA GLU A 212 -16.10 3.65 24.73
C GLU A 212 -16.39 3.89 26.22
N LYS A 213 -15.51 3.41 27.12
CA LYS A 213 -15.70 3.54 28.57
C LYS A 213 -15.13 4.83 29.12
N SER A 214 -13.90 5.17 28.71
CA SER A 214 -13.18 6.36 29.17
C SER A 214 -13.46 7.59 28.31
N GLY A 215 -13.90 7.41 27.06
CA GLY A 215 -14.02 8.49 26.08
C GLY A 215 -12.67 9.02 25.60
N GLU A 216 -11.56 8.42 26.01
CA GLU A 216 -10.20 8.85 25.67
C GLU A 216 -9.59 7.99 24.56
N SER A 217 -8.63 8.58 23.84
CA SER A 217 -7.79 7.82 22.91
C SER A 217 -6.66 7.13 23.68
N PRO A 218 -6.29 5.89 23.33
CA PRO A 218 -5.15 5.22 23.96
C PRO A 218 -3.84 6.01 23.73
N ALA A 219 -2.91 5.96 24.69
CA ALA A 219 -1.60 6.59 24.54
C ALA A 219 -0.61 5.77 23.68
N SER A 220 -0.87 4.47 23.52
CA SER A 220 -0.05 3.52 22.77
C SER A 220 -0.89 2.33 22.31
N PHE A 221 -0.49 1.70 21.20
CA PHE A 221 -1.02 0.41 20.77
C PHE A 221 -0.35 -0.77 21.49
N VAL A 222 0.75 -0.53 22.22
CA VAL A 222 1.47 -1.55 22.99
C VAL A 222 0.71 -1.86 24.27
N GLY A 223 0.59 -3.15 24.60
CA GLY A 223 -0.11 -3.61 25.80
C GLY A 223 -1.63 -3.64 25.68
N LEU A 224 -2.21 -3.17 24.57
CA LEU A 224 -3.64 -3.32 24.31
C LEU A 224 -3.98 -4.78 24.00
N PRO A 225 -5.12 -5.29 24.51
CA PRO A 225 -5.58 -6.63 24.20
C PRO A 225 -5.83 -6.76 22.69
N ARG A 226 -5.45 -7.92 22.14
CA ARG A 226 -5.71 -8.27 20.75
C ARG A 226 -6.55 -9.53 20.72
N ASP A 227 -7.58 -9.54 19.89
CA ASP A 227 -8.36 -10.74 19.67
C ASP A 227 -7.58 -11.73 18.79
N ALA A 228 -6.82 -12.59 19.45
CA ALA A 228 -6.11 -13.70 18.84
C ALA A 228 -6.99 -14.95 18.65
N SER A 229 -8.27 -14.90 19.06
CA SER A 229 -9.20 -16.04 19.02
C SER A 229 -10.12 -16.03 17.78
N THR A 230 -10.06 -14.96 17.00
CA THR A 230 -10.85 -14.81 15.78
C THR A 230 -10.46 -15.85 14.74
N THR A 231 -11.46 -16.50 14.15
CA THR A 231 -11.36 -17.50 13.09
C THR A 231 -12.15 -17.05 11.86
N TRP A 232 -11.95 -17.72 10.71
CA TRP A 232 -12.64 -17.43 9.46
C TRP A 232 -14.17 -17.47 9.60
N ASP A 233 -14.70 -18.49 10.27
CA ASP A 233 -16.13 -18.71 10.52
C ASP A 233 -16.78 -17.68 11.47
N LYS A 234 -15.96 -16.90 12.20
CA LYS A 234 -16.43 -15.77 13.00
C LYS A 234 -16.26 -14.44 12.29
N LEU A 235 -15.09 -14.25 11.67
CA LEU A 235 -14.72 -12.97 11.07
C LEU A 235 -15.54 -12.65 9.82
N LEU A 236 -15.64 -13.60 8.89
CA LEU A 236 -16.22 -13.32 7.58
C LEU A 236 -17.74 -13.12 7.64
N PRO A 237 -18.54 -13.90 8.38
CA PRO A 237 -19.96 -13.57 8.59
C PRO A 237 -20.13 -12.18 9.19
N TRP A 238 -19.36 -11.86 10.22
CA TRP A 238 -19.47 -10.58 10.91
C TRP A 238 -19.09 -9.39 10.01
N LEU A 239 -18.00 -9.47 9.26
CA LEU A 239 -17.65 -8.42 8.28
C LEU A 239 -18.69 -8.33 7.16
N SER A 240 -19.28 -9.46 6.78
CA SER A 240 -20.29 -9.52 5.71
C SER A 240 -21.68 -9.07 6.15
N ASP A 241 -21.88 -8.71 7.42
CA ASP A 241 -23.11 -8.07 7.89
C ASP A 241 -23.15 -6.59 7.45
N PRO A 242 -24.21 -6.14 6.73
CA PRO A 242 -24.40 -4.73 6.36
C PRO A 242 -24.43 -3.76 7.55
N ASP A 243 -24.84 -4.21 8.73
CA ASP A 243 -24.84 -3.39 9.94
C ASP A 243 -23.42 -3.18 10.49
N VAL A 244 -22.48 -4.05 10.12
CA VAL A 244 -21.07 -3.96 10.52
C VAL A 244 -20.26 -3.19 9.49
N VAL A 245 -20.25 -3.66 8.24
CA VAL A 245 -19.63 -2.97 7.10
C VAL A 245 -20.76 -2.52 6.18
N PRO A 246 -21.00 -1.21 6.01
CA PRO A 246 -22.05 -0.71 5.13
C PRO A 246 -21.93 -1.23 3.69
N GLU A 247 -23.05 -1.45 3.00
CA GLU A 247 -23.09 -2.06 1.65
C GLU A 247 -22.29 -1.29 0.58
N GLY A 248 -22.14 0.03 0.76
CA GLY A 248 -21.34 0.88 -0.13
C GLY A 248 -19.81 0.75 0.03
N MET A 249 -19.35 -0.09 0.96
CA MET A 249 -17.93 -0.32 1.22
C MET A 249 -17.51 -1.75 0.83
N GLU A 250 -16.39 -1.85 0.13
CA GLU A 250 -15.73 -3.12 -0.17
C GLU A 250 -15.01 -3.69 1.06
N ILE A 251 -14.97 -5.01 1.20
CA ILE A 251 -14.19 -5.68 2.24
C ILE A 251 -12.89 -6.21 1.63
N TRP A 252 -11.77 -5.80 2.23
CA TRP A 252 -10.43 -6.23 1.85
C TRP A 252 -9.71 -6.87 3.04
N LEU A 253 -9.15 -8.07 2.84
CA LEU A 253 -8.36 -8.74 3.88
C LEU A 253 -6.87 -8.50 3.64
N LYS A 254 -6.18 -7.86 4.59
CA LYS A 254 -4.74 -7.57 4.51
C LYS A 254 -3.97 -8.46 5.47
N GLY A 255 -2.91 -9.07 4.97
CA GLY A 255 -2.13 -10.05 5.73
C GLY A 255 -2.36 -11.48 5.27
N VAL A 256 -3.05 -11.67 4.14
CA VAL A 256 -3.14 -12.96 3.47
C VAL A 256 -1.76 -13.29 2.89
N TYR A 257 -1.33 -14.53 3.00
CA TYR A 257 0.04 -14.92 2.61
C TYR A 257 0.11 -16.23 1.83
N ALA A 258 -0.86 -17.12 2.01
CA ALA A 258 -0.88 -18.44 1.40
C ALA A 258 -2.09 -18.58 0.45
N PRO A 259 -2.00 -19.41 -0.61
CA PRO A 259 -3.11 -19.61 -1.54
C PRO A 259 -4.36 -20.19 -0.86
N GLU A 260 -4.20 -21.00 0.19
CA GLU A 260 -5.31 -21.57 0.97
C GLU A 260 -6.18 -20.46 1.58
N ASP A 261 -5.54 -19.43 2.12
CA ASP A 261 -6.24 -18.28 2.72
C ASP A 261 -6.93 -17.40 1.66
N VAL A 262 -6.45 -17.41 0.41
CA VAL A 262 -7.14 -16.76 -0.72
C VAL A 262 -8.46 -17.50 -1.01
N TYR A 263 -8.46 -18.83 -1.00
CA TYR A 263 -9.69 -19.62 -1.13
C TYR A 263 -10.64 -19.39 0.04
N MET A 264 -10.12 -19.36 1.28
CA MET A 264 -10.94 -19.08 2.46
C MET A 264 -11.60 -17.70 2.39
N ALA A 265 -10.85 -16.66 2.01
CA ALA A 265 -11.38 -15.32 1.82
C ALA A 265 -12.51 -15.28 0.77
N ALA A 266 -12.38 -16.08 -0.29
CA ALA A 266 -13.35 -16.13 -1.38
C ALA A 266 -14.66 -16.85 -1.05
N THR A 267 -14.77 -17.51 0.10
CA THR A 267 -16.01 -18.18 0.51
C THR A 267 -17.16 -17.20 0.80
N TYR A 268 -16.87 -15.92 1.04
CA TYR A 268 -17.87 -14.88 1.26
C TYR A 268 -17.91 -13.89 0.09
N PRO A 269 -19.05 -13.75 -0.63
CA PRO A 269 -19.15 -12.88 -1.80
C PRO A 269 -18.83 -11.40 -1.55
N ARG A 270 -19.01 -10.90 -0.32
CA ARG A 270 -18.72 -9.49 0.03
C ARG A 270 -17.23 -9.18 0.14
N VAL A 271 -16.37 -10.19 0.23
CA VAL A 271 -14.91 -9.99 0.20
C VAL A 271 -14.51 -9.68 -1.24
N LYS A 272 -14.17 -8.41 -1.48
CA LYS A 272 -13.86 -7.90 -2.81
C LYS A 272 -12.38 -8.09 -3.17
N GLY A 273 -11.50 -8.15 -2.18
CA GLY A 273 -10.10 -8.42 -2.44
C GLY A 273 -9.29 -8.87 -1.23
N VAL A 274 -8.09 -9.34 -1.50
CA VAL A 274 -7.07 -9.68 -0.50
C VAL A 274 -5.78 -8.95 -0.80
N ILE A 275 -5.00 -8.61 0.22
CA ILE A 275 -3.70 -7.96 0.09
C ILE A 275 -2.63 -8.90 0.63
N ILE A 276 -1.78 -9.37 -0.27
CA ILE A 276 -0.61 -10.19 0.05
C ILE A 276 0.39 -9.34 0.82
N SER A 277 0.55 -9.61 2.11
CA SER A 277 1.24 -8.73 3.05
C SER A 277 1.80 -9.52 4.23
N ASN A 278 3.05 -9.27 4.61
CA ASN A 278 3.62 -9.66 5.91
C ASN A 278 3.77 -8.45 6.83
N HIS A 279 2.83 -7.49 6.72
CA HIS A 279 2.85 -6.24 7.47
C HIS A 279 4.14 -5.40 7.28
N GLY A 280 4.78 -5.52 6.11
CA GLY A 280 6.07 -4.88 5.83
C GLY A 280 7.24 -5.48 6.62
N GLY A 281 7.17 -6.77 6.96
CA GLY A 281 8.18 -7.52 7.72
C GLY A 281 8.17 -7.22 9.23
N ARG A 282 7.03 -6.79 9.77
CA ARG A 282 6.92 -6.25 11.15
C ARG A 282 6.19 -7.18 12.13
N GLN A 283 5.78 -8.36 11.67
CA GLN A 283 5.02 -9.34 12.46
C GLN A 283 5.86 -10.60 12.70
N LEU A 284 5.65 -11.65 11.90
CA LEU A 284 6.49 -12.86 11.93
C LEU A 284 7.78 -12.62 11.12
N ASP A 285 8.94 -12.60 11.79
CA ASP A 285 10.23 -12.51 11.11
C ASP A 285 10.70 -13.90 10.63
N GLY A 286 11.39 -13.95 9.50
CA GLY A 286 11.77 -15.19 8.83
C GLY A 286 10.69 -15.78 7.91
N CYS A 287 9.54 -15.12 7.75
CA CYS A 287 8.61 -15.43 6.67
C CYS A 287 9.21 -15.02 5.31
N PRO A 288 8.74 -15.63 4.19
CA PRO A 288 9.17 -15.26 2.84
C PRO A 288 8.96 -13.78 2.51
N ALA A 289 9.37 -13.35 1.32
CA ALA A 289 8.96 -12.07 0.76
C ALA A 289 7.55 -12.14 0.18
N THR A 290 6.77 -11.06 0.27
CA THR A 290 5.39 -11.04 -0.27
C THR A 290 5.35 -11.30 -1.78
N LEU A 291 6.38 -10.88 -2.50
CA LEU A 291 6.52 -11.15 -3.94
C LEU A 291 6.74 -12.63 -4.25
N GLU A 292 7.33 -13.40 -3.34
CA GLU A 292 7.56 -14.83 -3.51
C GLU A 292 6.27 -15.63 -3.31
N ALA A 293 5.40 -15.17 -2.41
CA ALA A 293 4.07 -15.76 -2.19
C ALA A 293 3.05 -15.38 -3.28
N LEU A 294 3.26 -14.24 -3.96
CA LEU A 294 2.29 -13.67 -4.90
C LEU A 294 1.86 -14.62 -6.04
N PRO A 295 2.75 -15.39 -6.72
CA PRO A 295 2.36 -16.21 -7.86
C PRO A 295 1.32 -17.29 -7.52
N ASP A 296 1.47 -17.96 -6.38
CA ASP A 296 0.56 -19.01 -5.92
C ASP A 296 -0.78 -18.43 -5.50
N CYS A 297 -0.77 -17.31 -4.77
CA CYS A 297 -1.99 -16.56 -4.45
C CYS A 297 -2.71 -16.04 -5.71
N ALA A 298 -1.96 -15.61 -6.73
CA ALA A 298 -2.51 -15.18 -8.00
C ALA A 298 -3.12 -16.35 -8.78
N GLU A 299 -2.56 -17.55 -8.69
CA GLU A 299 -3.17 -18.76 -9.25
C GLU A 299 -4.49 -19.10 -8.56
N ALA A 300 -4.50 -19.10 -7.22
CA ALA A 300 -5.73 -19.30 -6.46
C ALA A 300 -6.81 -18.28 -6.86
N ALA A 301 -6.46 -16.99 -6.93
CA ALA A 301 -7.37 -15.93 -7.37
C ALA A 301 -7.88 -16.15 -8.80
N ARG A 302 -7.03 -16.60 -9.74
CA ARG A 302 -7.46 -16.92 -11.12
C ARG A 302 -8.44 -18.09 -11.14
N ASN A 303 -8.20 -19.15 -10.38
CA ASN A 303 -9.09 -20.31 -10.31
C ASN A 303 -10.46 -19.94 -9.70
N ILE A 304 -10.47 -19.09 -8.68
CA ILE A 304 -11.70 -18.52 -8.14
C ILE A 304 -12.41 -17.66 -9.20
N ASN A 305 -11.65 -16.83 -9.91
CA ASN A 305 -12.21 -15.87 -10.85
C ASN A 305 -12.68 -16.51 -12.17
N SER A 306 -12.27 -17.73 -12.51
CA SER A 306 -12.73 -18.41 -13.72
C SER A 306 -14.21 -18.79 -13.67
N THR A 307 -14.83 -18.80 -12.49
CA THR A 307 -16.27 -19.05 -12.27
C THR A 307 -17.05 -17.81 -11.85
N ARG A 308 -16.36 -16.67 -11.67
CA ARG A 308 -16.94 -15.40 -11.23
C ARG A 308 -17.18 -14.45 -12.40
N SER A 309 -18.14 -13.56 -12.25
CA SER A 309 -18.36 -12.46 -13.16
C SER A 309 -17.34 -11.33 -12.91
N PRO A 310 -17.12 -10.42 -13.87
CA PRO A 310 -16.25 -9.27 -13.66
C PRO A 310 -16.62 -8.43 -12.43
N GLU A 311 -17.91 -8.33 -12.10
CA GLU A 311 -18.45 -7.53 -11.01
C GLU A 311 -18.11 -8.13 -9.63
N ASN A 312 -18.06 -9.46 -9.51
CA ASN A 312 -17.72 -10.15 -8.26
C ASN A 312 -16.30 -10.75 -8.25
N LYS A 313 -15.47 -10.41 -9.26
CA LYS A 313 -14.05 -10.75 -9.30
C LYS A 313 -13.37 -10.43 -7.96
N LEU A 314 -12.66 -11.42 -7.41
CA LEU A 314 -11.76 -11.26 -6.28
C LEU A 314 -10.48 -10.57 -6.77
N MET A 315 -10.21 -9.39 -6.22
CA MET A 315 -9.04 -8.58 -6.56
C MET A 315 -7.83 -8.95 -5.70
N LEU A 316 -6.63 -8.91 -6.27
CA LEU A 316 -5.39 -9.22 -5.59
C LEU A 316 -4.50 -7.98 -5.44
N GLY A 317 -4.36 -7.49 -4.22
CA GLY A 317 -3.39 -6.47 -3.84
C GLY A 317 -2.09 -7.08 -3.31
N ILE A 318 -1.01 -6.30 -3.32
CA ILE A 318 0.24 -6.66 -2.64
C ILE A 318 0.87 -5.43 -1.98
N ASP A 319 1.49 -5.61 -0.81
CA ASP A 319 2.44 -4.65 -0.26
C ASP A 319 3.75 -5.34 0.18
N GLY A 320 4.73 -4.57 0.62
CA GLY A 320 6.04 -5.07 1.04
C GLY A 320 7.11 -4.88 -0.06
N GLY A 321 8.23 -4.26 0.33
CA GLY A 321 9.43 -4.20 -0.52
C GLY A 321 9.45 -3.24 -1.71
N ILE A 322 8.31 -2.74 -2.18
CA ILE A 322 8.24 -1.86 -3.37
C ILE A 322 9.05 -0.56 -3.15
N ARG A 323 10.06 -0.31 -3.98
CA ARG A 323 10.87 0.94 -3.96
C ARG A 323 11.04 1.57 -5.33
N ARG A 324 10.70 0.85 -6.41
CA ARG A 324 10.85 1.27 -7.80
C ARG A 324 9.56 1.09 -8.59
N GLY A 325 9.40 1.85 -9.66
CA GLY A 325 8.34 1.62 -10.65
C GLY A 325 8.46 0.24 -11.32
N THR A 326 9.67 -0.29 -11.48
CA THR A 326 9.89 -1.67 -11.95
C THR A 326 9.39 -2.73 -10.97
N ASP A 327 9.30 -2.42 -9.68
CA ASP A 327 8.78 -3.36 -8.68
C ASP A 327 7.27 -3.51 -8.83
N ILE A 328 6.57 -2.37 -9.05
CA ILE A 328 5.15 -2.36 -9.43
C ILE A 328 4.93 -3.18 -10.70
N PHE A 329 5.75 -2.98 -11.74
CA PHE A 329 5.67 -3.76 -12.97
C PHE A 329 5.80 -5.28 -12.72
N LYS A 330 6.80 -5.70 -11.94
CA LYS A 330 7.02 -7.11 -11.62
C LYS A 330 5.85 -7.70 -10.83
N ALA A 331 5.35 -6.98 -9.83
CA ALA A 331 4.19 -7.43 -9.06
C ALA A 331 2.94 -7.60 -9.94
N VAL A 332 2.64 -6.63 -10.82
CA VAL A 332 1.52 -6.73 -11.76
C VAL A 332 1.72 -7.90 -12.73
N ALA A 333 2.94 -8.08 -13.25
CA ALA A 333 3.26 -9.20 -14.14
C ALA A 333 3.08 -10.58 -13.47
N LEU A 334 3.30 -10.67 -12.16
CA LEU A 334 3.10 -11.88 -11.35
C LEU A 334 1.64 -12.08 -10.92
N GLY A 335 0.74 -11.14 -11.25
CA GLY A 335 -0.70 -11.31 -11.09
C GLY A 335 -1.36 -10.41 -10.04
N ALA A 336 -0.64 -9.44 -9.46
CA ALA A 336 -1.29 -8.41 -8.65
C ALA A 336 -2.13 -7.47 -9.53
N ASP A 337 -3.36 -7.16 -9.09
CA ASP A 337 -4.18 -6.12 -9.70
C ASP A 337 -3.75 -4.71 -9.24
N MET A 338 -3.14 -4.61 -8.06
CA MET A 338 -2.71 -3.34 -7.46
C MET A 338 -1.60 -3.52 -6.42
N CYS A 339 -0.80 -2.48 -6.25
CA CYS A 339 0.32 -2.42 -5.33
C CYS A 339 0.10 -1.37 -4.24
N PHE A 340 0.64 -1.60 -3.04
CA PHE A 340 0.63 -0.62 -1.96
C PHE A 340 2.01 -0.45 -1.32
N ALA A 341 2.28 0.75 -0.79
CA ALA A 341 3.48 1.01 0.02
C ALA A 341 3.15 1.81 1.29
N GLY A 342 3.67 1.35 2.45
CA GLY A 342 3.44 2.01 3.75
C GLY A 342 4.54 3.00 4.16
N ARG A 343 5.83 2.64 4.00
CA ARG A 343 6.95 3.50 4.49
C ARG A 343 7.21 4.73 3.61
N ILE A 344 6.94 4.63 2.31
CA ILE A 344 7.21 5.68 1.32
C ILE A 344 6.58 7.04 1.67
N PRO A 345 5.28 7.16 1.99
CA PRO A 345 4.70 8.45 2.36
C PRO A 345 5.38 9.03 3.61
N ILE A 346 5.74 8.21 4.60
CA ILE A 346 6.40 8.68 5.83
C ILE A 346 7.81 9.21 5.53
N TRP A 347 8.59 8.53 4.68
CA TRP A 347 9.89 9.05 4.24
C TRP A 347 9.75 10.36 3.43
N GLY A 348 8.72 10.46 2.58
CA GLY A 348 8.39 11.67 1.85
C GLY A 348 8.09 12.85 2.78
N LEU A 349 7.27 12.59 3.81
CA LEU A 349 6.96 13.56 4.86
C LEU A 349 8.22 14.05 5.58
N GLY A 350 9.09 13.14 6.01
CA GLY A 350 10.37 13.50 6.64
C GLY A 350 11.29 14.30 5.70
N TYR A 351 11.28 13.98 4.39
CA TYR A 351 12.14 14.65 3.42
C TYR A 351 11.73 16.11 3.17
N ALA A 352 10.44 16.36 2.88
CA ALA A 352 9.95 17.68 2.52
C ALA A 352 8.41 17.82 2.69
N GLY A 353 7.83 17.21 3.72
CA GLY A 353 6.38 17.26 3.96
C GLY A 353 5.57 16.73 2.77
N GLU A 354 4.47 17.39 2.44
CA GLU A 354 3.65 17.04 1.26
C GLU A 354 4.47 16.97 -0.03
N ALA A 355 5.36 17.93 -0.27
CA ALA A 355 6.16 17.99 -1.51
C ALA A 355 7.06 16.76 -1.65
N GLY A 356 7.56 16.23 -0.54
CA GLY A 356 8.33 14.99 -0.53
C GLY A 356 7.49 13.75 -0.83
N VAL A 357 6.24 13.70 -0.33
CA VAL A 357 5.28 12.64 -0.70
C VAL A 357 4.93 12.72 -2.18
N SER A 358 4.61 13.91 -2.70
CA SER A 358 4.35 14.12 -4.12
C SER A 358 5.54 13.70 -4.99
N ARG A 359 6.77 14.04 -4.59
CA ARG A 359 7.97 13.62 -5.30
C ARG A 359 8.15 12.10 -5.32
N ALA A 360 7.86 11.42 -4.21
CA ALA A 360 7.92 9.97 -4.16
C ALA A 360 6.91 9.30 -5.11
N ILE A 361 5.67 9.81 -5.17
CA ILE A 361 4.65 9.30 -6.11
C ILE A 361 5.07 9.55 -7.55
N GLN A 362 5.58 10.75 -7.85
CA GLN A 362 6.07 11.11 -9.17
C GLN A 362 7.20 10.17 -9.63
N LEU A 363 8.19 9.91 -8.79
CA LEU A 363 9.30 8.99 -9.10
C LEU A 363 8.79 7.59 -9.44
N LEU A 364 7.87 7.03 -8.63
CA LEU A 364 7.30 5.71 -8.88
C LEU A 364 6.51 5.66 -10.19
N ARG A 365 5.73 6.71 -10.49
CA ARG A 365 4.99 6.83 -11.77
C ARG A 365 5.94 6.88 -12.95
N GLU A 366 6.91 7.80 -12.92
CA GLU A 366 7.88 8.01 -13.99
C GLU A 366 8.65 6.71 -14.29
N GLU A 367 9.14 6.04 -13.25
CA GLU A 367 9.82 4.75 -13.39
C GLU A 367 8.90 3.64 -13.91
N PHE A 368 7.63 3.59 -13.47
CA PHE A 368 6.68 2.55 -13.90
C PHE A 368 6.30 2.71 -15.36
N GLU A 369 5.94 3.92 -15.78
CA GLU A 369 5.60 4.22 -17.17
C GLU A 369 6.82 4.07 -18.09
N MET A 370 8.03 4.40 -17.62
CA MET A 370 9.28 4.11 -18.34
C MET A 370 9.47 2.60 -18.51
N ALA A 371 9.25 1.82 -17.45
CA ALA A 371 9.34 0.36 -17.52
C ALA A 371 8.31 -0.22 -18.51
N MET A 372 7.08 0.29 -18.56
CA MET A 372 6.08 -0.11 -19.55
C MET A 372 6.55 0.16 -20.98
N ARG A 373 7.05 1.37 -21.26
CA ARG A 373 7.57 1.75 -22.59
C ARG A 373 8.74 0.85 -23.00
N LEU A 374 9.72 0.66 -22.12
CA LEU A 374 10.90 -0.17 -22.39
C LEU A 374 10.56 -1.66 -22.49
N ALA A 375 9.56 -2.14 -21.76
CA ALA A 375 9.05 -3.50 -21.90
C ALA A 375 8.25 -3.72 -23.20
N GLY A 376 7.86 -2.65 -23.89
CA GLY A 376 7.05 -2.73 -25.10
C GLY A 376 5.58 -3.02 -24.81
N VAL A 377 5.02 -2.40 -23.75
CA VAL A 377 3.60 -2.51 -23.39
C VAL A 377 3.00 -1.13 -23.17
N THR A 378 1.72 -0.98 -23.50
CA THR A 378 0.99 0.30 -23.43
C THR A 378 -0.21 0.28 -22.49
N LYS A 379 -0.61 -0.90 -21.98
CA LYS A 379 -1.73 -1.08 -21.06
C LYS A 379 -1.42 -2.15 -20.02
N LEU A 380 -2.03 -2.06 -18.84
CA LEU A 380 -1.85 -3.05 -17.77
C LEU A 380 -2.22 -4.47 -18.19
N SER A 381 -3.25 -4.65 -19.02
CA SER A 381 -3.67 -5.97 -19.54
C SER A 381 -2.61 -6.69 -20.37
N GLN A 382 -1.55 -5.99 -20.80
CA GLN A 382 -0.42 -6.56 -21.54
C GLN A 382 0.73 -6.98 -20.62
N ILE A 383 0.71 -6.57 -19.34
CA ILE A 383 1.70 -6.95 -18.35
C ILE A 383 1.31 -8.31 -17.76
N ASN A 384 2.13 -9.33 -18.00
CA ASN A 384 1.91 -10.68 -17.52
C ASN A 384 3.26 -11.38 -17.30
N LYS A 385 3.24 -12.62 -16.78
CA LYS A 385 4.44 -13.37 -16.43
C LYS A 385 5.44 -13.55 -17.60
N HIS A 386 4.97 -13.55 -18.85
CA HIS A 386 5.85 -13.66 -20.02
C HIS A 386 6.69 -12.38 -20.27
N CYS A 387 6.36 -11.28 -19.60
CA CYS A 387 7.21 -10.09 -19.53
C CYS A 387 8.42 -10.29 -18.60
N LEU A 388 8.51 -11.40 -17.86
CA LEU A 388 9.54 -11.66 -16.88
C LEU A 388 10.40 -12.88 -17.24
N ALA A 389 11.63 -12.85 -16.75
CA ALA A 389 12.50 -14.00 -16.59
C ALA A 389 12.97 -14.07 -15.14
N VAL A 390 13.16 -15.28 -14.62
CA VAL A 390 13.58 -15.52 -13.22
C VAL A 390 14.97 -16.10 -13.20
N LEU A 391 15.78 -15.61 -12.27
CA LEU A 391 17.03 -16.25 -11.90
C LEU A 391 16.70 -17.49 -11.06
N THR A 392 16.82 -18.70 -11.62
CA THR A 392 16.74 -19.92 -10.82
C THR A 392 17.93 -19.95 -9.85
N THR A 393 17.65 -19.88 -8.55
CA THR A 393 18.69 -19.95 -7.52
C THR A 393 19.43 -21.29 -7.64
N GLY A 394 20.77 -21.25 -7.62
CA GLY A 394 21.63 -22.44 -7.69
C GLY A 394 22.35 -22.69 -9.03
N ARG A 395 22.03 -21.96 -10.10
CA ARG A 395 22.83 -21.93 -11.34
C ARG A 395 22.97 -20.50 -11.87
N PRO A 396 24.12 -19.84 -11.69
CA PRO A 396 24.37 -18.56 -12.35
C PRO A 396 24.16 -18.72 -13.87
N GLY A 397 23.30 -17.88 -14.46
CA GLY A 397 23.23 -17.72 -15.92
C GLY A 397 22.15 -18.51 -16.68
N ILE A 398 21.29 -19.31 -16.03
CA ILE A 398 20.10 -19.85 -16.70
C ILE A 398 18.88 -19.03 -16.27
N MET A 399 18.43 -18.15 -17.16
CA MET A 399 17.15 -17.45 -17.03
C MET A 399 16.08 -18.25 -17.78
N SER A 400 15.05 -18.72 -17.09
CA SER A 400 13.83 -19.24 -17.72
C SER A 400 12.81 -18.12 -17.84
N ARG A 401 12.18 -18.00 -19.02
CA ARG A 401 10.92 -17.23 -19.14
C ARG A 401 9.83 -17.97 -18.37
N LEU A 402 8.96 -17.20 -17.70
CA LEU A 402 7.82 -17.73 -16.93
C LEU A 402 6.59 -18.05 -17.80
#